data_AF-A0A067G2S8-F1
#
_entry.id   AF-A0A067G2S8-F1
#
_cell.length_a   1.000
_cell.length_b   1.000
_cell.length_c   1.000
_cell.angle_alpha   90.00
_cell.angle_beta   90.00
_cell.angle_gamma   90.00
#
_symmetry.space_group_name_H-M   'P 1'
#
loop_
_entity.id
_entity.type
_entity.pdbx_description
1 polymer ?
#
loop_
_entity_poly.entity_id
_entity_poly.type
_entity_poly.pdbx_seq_one_letter_code
_entity_poly.pdbx_strand_id
1 'polypeptide(L)'
;MIKLGEGIVNHPEDVSVDGNGVLYTATGDGWIKRMHPNGTWEDWHQVGSQSLLGLTTTKENNVIIVCDSQQGLLKVSEEGVTVLVSQFNGSQL
;
A
#
# COMPACT_ATOMS: atom_id res chain seq x y z
N MET A 1 24.23 -9.21 -4.46
CA MET A 1 22.88 -8.69 -4.74
C MET A 1 22.14 -8.65 -3.42
N ILE A 2 21.57 -7.50 -3.04
CA ILE A 2 20.73 -7.38 -1.84
C ILE A 2 19.27 -7.49 -2.29
N LYS A 3 18.48 -8.34 -1.62
CA LYS A 3 17.04 -8.48 -1.83
C LYS A 3 16.34 -8.00 -0.57
N LEU A 4 15.51 -6.95 -0.69
CA LEU A 4 14.98 -6.24 0.48
C LEU A 4 13.75 -6.93 1.11
N GLY A 5 12.96 -7.64 0.32
CA GLY A 5 11.70 -8.26 0.77
C GLY A 5 11.65 -9.78 0.66
N GLU A 6 12.76 -10.45 0.33
CA GLU A 6 12.77 -11.92 0.17
C GLU A 6 12.34 -12.61 1.47
N GLY A 7 11.25 -13.39 1.40
CA GLY A 7 10.66 -14.08 2.55
C GLY A 7 9.81 -13.19 3.47
N ILE A 8 9.65 -11.90 3.18
CA ILE A 8 8.92 -10.94 4.04
C ILE A 8 7.64 -10.43 3.36
N VAL A 9 7.73 -10.13 2.05
CA VAL A 9 6.61 -9.62 1.25
C VAL A 9 6.06 -10.73 0.37
N ASN A 10 4.75 -10.91 0.39
CA ASN A 10 4.06 -11.97 -0.33
C ASN A 10 3.46 -11.41 -1.61
N HIS A 11 3.91 -11.87 -2.79
CA HIS A 11 3.43 -11.43 -4.11
C HIS A 11 3.17 -9.91 -4.22
N PRO A 12 4.18 -9.04 -3.95
CA PRO A 12 3.99 -7.60 -4.11
C PRO A 12 3.81 -7.25 -5.58
N GLU A 13 2.94 -6.29 -5.89
CA GLU A 13 2.74 -5.79 -7.26
C GLU A 13 3.50 -4.49 -7.52
N ASP A 14 3.51 -3.56 -6.55
CA ASP A 14 4.05 -2.21 -6.71
C ASP A 14 4.75 -1.70 -5.45
N VAL A 15 5.66 -0.74 -5.62
CA VAL A 15 6.43 -0.12 -4.53
C VAL A 15 6.53 1.40 -4.70
N SER A 16 6.44 2.14 -3.60
CA SER A 16 6.67 3.59 -3.58
C SER A 16 7.46 3.99 -2.35
N VAL A 17 8.27 5.05 -2.46
CA VAL A 17 9.12 5.55 -1.37
C VAL A 17 8.76 7.00 -1.08
N ASP A 18 8.51 7.33 0.18
CA ASP A 18 8.13 8.67 0.59
C ASP A 18 9.35 9.61 0.78
N GLY A 19 9.09 10.86 1.17
CA GLY A 19 10.14 11.85 1.39
C GLY A 19 11.08 11.52 2.56
N ASN A 20 10.69 10.62 3.46
CA ASN A 20 11.51 10.15 4.58
C ASN A 20 12.32 8.89 4.23
N GLY A 21 12.15 8.34 3.03
CA GLY A 21 12.80 7.10 2.61
C GLY A 21 12.10 5.83 3.11
N VAL A 22 10.85 5.93 3.58
CA VAL A 22 10.04 4.75 3.92
C VAL A 22 9.51 4.14 2.63
N LEU A 23 9.78 2.86 2.41
CA LEU A 23 9.27 2.09 1.28
C LEU A 23 7.94 1.46 1.67
N TYR A 24 6.94 1.54 0.81
CA TYR A 24 5.63 0.90 0.96
C TYR A 24 5.40 -0.10 -0.16
N THR A 25 4.75 -1.22 0.16
CA THR A 25 4.28 -2.22 -0.81
C THR A 25 2.96 -2.80 -0.34
N ALA A 26 2.06 -3.06 -1.28
CA ALA A 26 0.94 -3.96 -1.05
C ALA A 26 1.42 -5.42 -1.22
N THR A 27 0.81 -6.35 -0.51
CA THR A 27 1.08 -7.79 -0.62
C THR A 27 -0.20 -8.56 -0.94
N GLY A 28 -0.07 -9.71 -1.60
CA GLY A 28 -1.18 -10.55 -2.04
C GLY A 28 -2.02 -11.15 -0.90
N ASP A 29 -1.56 -11.08 0.35
CA ASP A 29 -2.34 -11.41 1.55
C ASP A 29 -3.08 -10.19 2.16
N GLY A 30 -3.07 -9.06 1.46
CA GLY A 30 -3.87 -7.87 1.76
C GLY A 30 -3.27 -6.95 2.81
N TRP A 31 -1.98 -7.07 3.09
CA TRP A 31 -1.24 -6.10 3.88
C TRP A 31 -0.67 -4.98 3.02
N ILE A 32 -0.67 -3.78 3.58
CA ILE A 32 0.32 -2.76 3.24
C ILE A 32 1.47 -2.95 4.22
N LYS A 33 2.62 -3.36 3.69
CA LYS A 33 3.87 -3.46 4.44
C LYS A 33 4.74 -2.26 4.15
N ARG A 34 5.49 -1.81 5.15
CA ARG A 34 6.48 -0.74 4.97
C ARG A 34 7.85 -1.12 5.51
N MET A 35 8.90 -0.67 4.84
CA MET A 35 10.29 -0.81 5.27
C MET A 35 10.84 0.57 5.61
N HIS A 36 11.34 0.69 6.84
CA HIS A 36 11.98 1.92 7.33
C HIS A 36 13.41 2.05 6.76
N PRO A 37 14.00 3.26 6.73
CA PRO A 37 15.37 3.47 6.22
C PRO A 37 16.47 2.64 6.93
N ASN A 38 16.21 2.18 8.15
CA ASN A 38 17.08 1.28 8.91
C ASN A 38 16.97 -0.20 8.47
N GLY A 39 16.11 -0.52 7.50
CA GLY A 39 15.86 -1.86 6.96
C GLY A 39 14.81 -2.69 7.70
N THR A 40 14.17 -2.17 8.76
CA THR A 40 13.14 -2.92 9.49
C THR A 40 11.81 -2.89 8.75
N TRP A 41 11.16 -4.04 8.64
CA TRP A 41 9.83 -4.21 8.07
C TRP A 41 8.73 -4.15 9.12
N GLU A 42 7.57 -3.64 8.71
CA GLU A 42 6.37 -3.51 9.51
C GLU A 42 5.15 -3.92 8.69
N ASP A 43 4.28 -4.75 9.28
CA ASP A 43 2.94 -5.03 8.79
C ASP A 43 2.04 -3.88 9.23
N TRP A 44 2.00 -2.81 8.42
CA TRP A 44 1.48 -1.51 8.85
C TRP A 44 -0.06 -1.48 8.92
N HIS A 45 -0.73 -1.80 7.81
CA HIS A 45 -2.19 -1.85 7.76
C HIS A 45 -2.71 -3.03 6.94
N GLN A 46 -3.75 -3.69 7.44
CA GLN A 46 -4.47 -4.71 6.69
C GLN A 46 -5.67 -4.08 5.97
N VAL A 47 -5.67 -4.17 4.64
CA VAL A 47 -6.75 -3.64 3.78
C VAL A 47 -7.89 -4.65 3.65
N GLY A 48 -7.62 -5.93 3.90
CA GLY A 48 -8.62 -6.99 3.81
C GLY A 48 -9.03 -7.32 2.37
N SER A 49 -8.14 -7.05 1.41
CA SER A 49 -8.34 -7.32 -0.01
C SER A 49 -7.12 -7.99 -0.63
N GLN A 50 -7.35 -8.89 -1.58
CA GLN A 50 -6.29 -9.54 -2.38
C GLN A 50 -6.21 -8.97 -3.81
N SER A 51 -6.94 -7.88 -4.09
CA SER A 51 -7.05 -7.25 -5.40
C SER A 51 -6.38 -5.88 -5.49
N LEU A 52 -5.34 -5.66 -4.67
CA LEU A 52 -4.53 -4.45 -4.68
C LEU A 52 -3.64 -4.45 -5.93
N LEU A 53 -3.73 -3.39 -6.74
CA LEU A 53 -3.09 -3.30 -8.05
C LEU A 53 -1.86 -2.39 -8.10
N GLY A 54 -1.87 -1.30 -7.34
CA GLY A 54 -0.79 -0.30 -7.40
C GLY A 54 -0.91 0.72 -6.30
N LEU A 55 0.18 1.44 -6.01
CA LEU A 55 0.18 2.45 -4.96
C LEU A 55 1.14 3.61 -5.26
N THR A 56 0.87 4.76 -4.64
CA THR A 56 1.79 5.90 -4.67
C THR A 56 1.80 6.61 -3.34
N THR A 57 2.98 7.08 -2.94
CA THR A 57 3.10 8.00 -1.80
C THR A 57 2.57 9.37 -2.16
N THR A 58 2.04 10.09 -1.17
CA THR A 58 1.68 11.49 -1.32
C THR A 58 2.83 12.41 -0.91
N LYS A 59 2.63 13.73 -0.96
CA LYS A 59 3.58 14.70 -0.38
C LYS A 59 3.59 14.67 1.15
N GLU A 60 2.53 14.16 1.76
CA GLU A 60 2.46 13.92 3.19
C GLU A 60 3.09 12.56 3.47
N ASN A 61 4.09 12.55 4.36
CA ASN A 61 4.74 11.31 4.79
C ASN A 61 3.74 10.41 5.53
N ASN A 62 3.94 9.10 5.49
CA ASN A 62 3.00 8.12 6.05
C ASN A 62 1.57 8.23 5.49
N VAL A 63 1.41 8.72 4.26
CA VAL A 63 0.15 8.70 3.54
C VAL A 63 0.38 8.18 2.13
N ILE A 64 -0.32 7.09 1.78
CA ILE A 64 -0.30 6.50 0.45
C ILE A 64 -1.70 6.41 -0.13
N ILE A 65 -1.77 6.39 -1.46
CA ILE A 65 -2.95 6.05 -2.23
C ILE A 65 -2.76 4.65 -2.80
N VAL A 66 -3.77 3.80 -2.67
CA VAL A 66 -3.74 2.42 -3.14
C VAL A 66 -4.94 2.18 -4.07
N CYS A 67 -4.69 1.57 -5.21
CA CYS A 67 -5.72 1.11 -6.14
C CYS A 67 -6.09 -0.34 -5.80
N ASP A 68 -7.38 -0.60 -5.66
CA ASP A 68 -7.94 -1.93 -5.50
C ASP A 68 -9.05 -2.16 -6.53
N SER A 69 -9.03 -3.30 -7.24
CA SER A 69 -10.00 -3.57 -8.31
C SER A 69 -11.40 -3.99 -7.83
N GLN A 70 -11.62 -4.10 -6.52
CA GLN A 70 -12.92 -4.37 -5.91
C GLN A 70 -13.39 -3.23 -5.02
N GLN A 71 -12.47 -2.57 -4.28
CA GLN A 71 -12.82 -1.49 -3.35
C GLN A 71 -12.68 -0.09 -3.96
N GLY A 72 -11.98 0.04 -5.09
CA GLY A 72 -11.69 1.32 -5.74
C GLY A 72 -10.41 1.98 -5.23
N LEU A 73 -10.45 3.30 -5.06
CA LEU A 73 -9.30 4.08 -4.61
C LEU A 73 -9.31 4.25 -3.08
N LEU A 74 -8.21 3.88 -2.44
CA LEU A 74 -8.05 3.89 -1.00
C LEU A 74 -6.98 4.90 -0.58
N LYS A 75 -7.18 5.56 0.56
CA LYS A 75 -6.15 6.26 1.32
C LYS A 75 -5.73 5.37 2.48
N VAL A 76 -4.43 5.19 2.66
CA VAL A 76 -3.86 4.53 3.84
C VAL A 76 -2.96 5.54 4.55
N SER A 77 -3.22 5.81 5.82
CA SER A 77 -2.44 6.69 6.68
C SER A 77 -2.35 6.12 8.09
N GLU A 78 -1.64 6.78 9.01
CA GLU A 78 -1.52 6.33 10.40
C GLU A 78 -2.88 6.15 11.11
N GLU A 79 -3.92 6.84 10.64
CA GLU A 79 -5.31 6.69 11.14
C GLU A 79 -6.02 5.43 10.61
N GLY A 80 -5.44 4.73 9.63
CA GLY A 80 -5.96 3.52 9.02
C GLY A 80 -6.30 3.66 7.54
N VAL A 81 -7.21 2.81 7.07
CA VAL A 81 -7.62 2.70 5.66
C VAL A 81 -8.97 3.39 5.45
N THR A 82 -9.05 4.30 4.48
CA THR A 82 -10.28 5.01 4.09
C THR A 82 -10.53 4.85 2.59
N VAL A 83 -11.76 4.50 2.21
CA VAL A 83 -12.18 4.52 0.80
C VAL A 83 -12.36 5.96 0.35
N LEU A 84 -11.61 6.38 -0.68
CA LEU A 84 -11.75 7.69 -1.30
C LEU A 84 -12.83 7.69 -2.38
N VAL A 85 -12.82 6.67 -3.24
CA VAL A 85 -13.74 6.53 -4.37
C VAL A 85 -13.99 5.05 -4.63
N SER A 86 -15.24 4.61 -4.61
CA SER A 86 -15.62 3.24 -4.99
C SER A 86 -16.50 3.17 -6.24
N GLN A 87 -16.99 4.32 -6.73
CA GLN A 87 -17.89 4.39 -7.88
C GLN A 87 -17.64 5.64 -8.71
N PHE A 88 -17.91 5.55 -10.01
CA PHE A 88 -17.91 6.67 -10.94
C PHE A 88 -19.10 6.53 -11.91
N ASN A 89 -19.90 7.59 -12.07
CA ASN A 89 -21.09 7.60 -12.92
C ASN A 89 -22.06 6.41 -12.68
N GLY A 90 -22.24 6.00 -11.42
CA GLY A 90 -23.14 4.92 -11.03
C GLY A 90 -22.61 3.51 -11.30
N SER A 91 -21.36 3.37 -11.76
CA SER A 91 -20.67 2.09 -11.90
C SER A 91 -19.61 1.94 -10.81
N GLN A 92 -19.45 0.73 -10.28
CA GLN A 92 -18.32 0.39 -9.41
C GLN A 92 -17.02 0.52 -10.23
N LEU A 93 -15.98 1.07 -9.59
CA LEU A 93 -14.63 1.09 -10.17
C LEU A 93 -14.04 -0.32 -10.26
#